data_AF-A0A9X8MHQ6-F1
#
_entry.id   AF-A0A9X8MHQ6-F1
#
_cell.length_a   1.000
_cell.length_b   1.000
_cell.length_c   1.000
_cell.angle_alpha   90.00
_cell.angle_beta   90.00
_cell.angle_gamma   90.00
#
_symmetry.space_group_name_H-M   'P 1'
#
loop_
_entity.id
_entity.type
_entity.pdbx_description
1 polymer ?
#
loop_
_entity_poly.entity_id
_entity_poly.type
_entity_poly.pdbx_seq_one_letter_code
_entity_poly.pdbx_strand_id
1 'polypeptide(L)'
;MTLVERFLDAVIDGHLGKGLVVTRQEFIDHFPKDRVGTTGCFLSNSEIHTGQAHSPHYEPLTLRVTQGVYRVLPNVLEARMRTRGLL
;
A
#
# COMPACT_ATOMS: atom_id res chain seq x y z
N MET A 1 6.61 -7.41 -12.21
CA MET A 1 6.10 -7.11 -10.86
C MET A 1 5.76 -5.64 -10.77
N THR A 2 4.52 -5.33 -10.39
CA THR A 2 4.06 -3.95 -10.18
C THR A 2 4.58 -3.39 -8.85
N LEU A 3 4.45 -2.08 -8.64
CA LEU A 3 4.76 -1.45 -7.36
C LEU A 3 3.87 -1.99 -6.22
N VAL A 4 2.61 -2.32 -6.53
CA VAL A 4 1.66 -2.93 -5.58
C VAL A 4 2.14 -4.27 -5.09
N GLU A 5 2.54 -5.14 -6.01
CA GLU A 5 3.04 -6.46 -5.66
C GLU A 5 4.31 -6.35 -4.81
N ARG A 6 5.26 -5.51 -5.22
CA ARG A 6 6.49 -5.25 -4.45
C ARG A 6 6.22 -4.71 -3.05
N PHE A 7 5.26 -3.78 -2.92
CA PHE A 7 4.87 -3.22 -1.63
C PHE A 7 4.25 -4.29 -0.72
N LEU A 8 3.28 -5.05 -1.22
CA LEU A 8 2.63 -6.11 -0.46
C LEU A 8 3.62 -7.20 -0.08
N ASP A 9 4.55 -7.55 -0.97
CA ASP A 9 5.60 -8.52 -0.68
C ASP A 9 6.51 -8.02 0.45
N ALA A 10 6.93 -6.75 0.40
CA ALA A 10 7.74 -6.16 1.46
C ALA A 10 7.02 -6.13 2.82
N VAL A 11 5.69 -5.95 2.82
CA VAL A 11 4.89 -6.00 4.06
C VAL A 11 4.75 -7.44 4.57
N ILE A 12 4.43 -8.40 3.69
CA ILE A 12 4.32 -9.84 4.03
C ILE A 12 5.65 -10.38 4.57
N ASP A 13 6.75 -10.00 3.94
CA ASP A 13 8.10 -10.46 4.29
C ASP A 13 8.67 -9.73 5.53
N GLY A 14 7.93 -8.76 6.08
CA GLY A 14 8.32 -8.00 7.26
C GLY A 14 9.44 -6.98 7.01
N HIS A 15 9.70 -6.63 5.76
CA HIS A 15 10.67 -5.61 5.37
C HIS A 15 10.11 -4.19 5.43
N LEU A 16 8.80 -4.03 5.45
CA LEU A 16 8.13 -2.75 5.44
C LEU A 16 6.94 -2.72 6.41
N GLY A 17 6.90 -1.70 7.26
CA GLY A 17 5.86 -1.50 8.26
C GLY A 17 6.01 -2.38 9.50
N LYS A 18 5.13 -2.12 10.48
CA LYS A 18 5.02 -2.87 11.74
C LYS A 18 3.70 -3.62 11.74
N GLY A 19 3.73 -4.86 11.23
CA GLY A 19 2.55 -5.68 11.00
C GLY A 19 1.75 -5.17 9.81
N LEU A 20 0.70 -4.39 10.06
CA LEU A 20 -0.17 -3.83 9.01
C LEU A 20 0.00 -2.33 8.81
N VAL A 21 0.78 -1.67 9.67
CA VAL A 21 0.89 -0.21 9.68
C VAL A 21 2.22 0.20 9.02
N VAL A 22 2.13 1.03 7.99
CA VAL A 22 3.26 1.54 7.22
C VAL A 22 3.22 3.06 7.23
N THR A 23 4.37 3.69 7.46
CA THR A 23 4.51 5.14 7.34
C THR A 23 4.92 5.54 5.92
N ARG A 24 4.57 6.77 5.54
CA ARG A 24 5.02 7.36 4.27
C ARG A 24 6.54 7.36 4.14
N GLN A 25 7.24 7.68 5.24
CA GLN A 25 8.69 7.75 5.24
C GLN A 25 9.32 6.38 5.01
N GLU A 26 8.84 5.33 5.72
CA GLU A 26 9.31 3.95 5.51
C GLU A 26 9.13 3.50 4.06
N PHE A 27 7.99 3.85 3.43
CA PHE A 27 7.79 3.54 2.01
C PHE A 27 8.82 4.25 1.12
N ILE A 28 9.04 5.55 1.31
CA ILE A 28 10.00 6.34 0.51
C ILE A 28 11.41 5.78 0.67
N ASP A 29 11.79 5.46 1.90
CA ASP A 29 13.12 4.92 2.22
C ASP A 29 13.33 3.54 1.61
N HIS A 30 12.29 2.70 1.60
CA HIS A 30 12.33 1.35 1.03
C HIS A 30 12.26 1.35 -0.50
N PHE A 31 11.62 2.35 -1.12
CA PHE A 31 11.46 2.48 -2.57
C PHE A 31 12.08 3.79 -3.11
N PRO A 32 13.40 4.02 -2.94
CA PRO A 32 14.03 5.31 -3.24
C PRO A 32 14.11 5.61 -4.75
N LYS A 33 13.95 4.58 -5.59
CA LYS A 33 13.99 4.69 -7.06
C LYS A 33 12.62 5.01 -7.65
N ASP A 34 11.54 4.91 -6.87
CA ASP A 34 10.19 5.25 -7.29
C ASP A 34 9.93 6.73 -7.01
N ARG A 35 9.39 7.46 -7.98
CA ARG A 35 9.19 8.91 -7.87
C ARG A 35 8.34 9.24 -6.63
N VAL A 36 8.71 10.29 -5.89
CA VAL A 36 8.01 10.75 -4.68
C VAL A 36 6.52 11.08 -4.93
N GLY A 37 6.18 11.50 -6.15
CA GLY A 37 4.78 11.71 -6.57
C GLY A 37 3.96 10.42 -6.61
N THR A 38 4.61 9.29 -6.90
CA THR A 38 4.00 7.96 -6.86
C THR A 38 3.62 7.61 -5.42
N THR A 39 4.43 7.96 -4.42
CA THR A 39 4.15 7.68 -3.00
C THR A 39 2.90 8.39 -2.49
N GLY A 40 2.69 9.64 -2.93
CA GLY A 40 1.47 10.40 -2.63
C GLY A 40 0.24 9.75 -3.28
N CYS A 41 0.31 9.33 -4.55
CA CYS A 41 -0.81 8.63 -5.17
C CYS A 41 -1.05 7.23 -4.55
N PHE A 42 0.02 6.55 -4.14
CA PHE A 42 -0.03 5.14 -3.73
C PHE A 42 -0.55 4.95 -2.30
N LEU A 43 -0.19 5.84 -1.38
CA LEU A 43 -0.66 5.83 0.00
C LEU A 43 -1.84 6.80 0.22
N SER A 44 -1.88 7.93 -0.51
CA SER A 44 -2.92 8.95 -0.33
C SER A 44 -4.18 8.73 -1.17
N ASN A 45 -4.27 7.77 -2.08
CA ASN A 45 -5.57 7.46 -2.73
C ASN A 45 -6.60 6.86 -1.77
N SER A 46 -6.20 6.48 -0.55
CA SER A 46 -7.09 6.23 0.59
C SER A 46 -7.63 7.51 1.24
N GLU A 47 -7.09 8.67 0.88
CA GLU A 47 -7.49 10.02 1.35
C GLU A 47 -8.38 10.73 0.33
N ILE A 48 -8.58 10.15 -0.86
CA ILE A 48 -9.29 10.80 -1.94
C ILE A 48 -10.77 10.38 -1.92
N HIS A 49 -11.56 11.09 -1.11
CA HIS A 49 -12.94 11.42 -1.50
C HIS A 49 -12.89 12.48 -2.62
N THR A 50 -12.32 12.15 -3.79
CA THR A 50 -12.67 12.92 -4.98
C THR A 50 -14.09 12.51 -5.33
N GLY A 51 -15.02 13.45 -5.42
CA GLY A 51 -16.31 13.24 -6.06
C GLY A 51 -16.21 12.93 -7.57
N GLN A 52 -15.11 12.30 -8.01
CA GLN A 52 -14.94 11.71 -9.32
C GLN A 52 -15.09 10.20 -9.16
N ALA A 53 -15.80 9.58 -10.10
CA ALA A 53 -15.87 8.12 -10.18
C ALA A 53 -14.44 7.58 -10.31
N HIS A 54 -13.89 7.07 -9.22
CA HIS A 54 -12.73 6.20 -9.26
C HIS A 54 -13.01 5.09 -10.28
N SER A 55 -11.98 4.64 -10.99
CA SER A 55 -12.11 3.49 -11.91
C SER A 55 -12.92 2.39 -11.19
N PRO A 56 -13.97 1.81 -11.79
CA PRO A 56 -14.89 0.89 -11.11
C PRO A 56 -14.20 -0.38 -10.55
N HIS A 57 -12.91 -0.55 -10.85
CA HIS A 57 -12.05 -1.64 -10.40
C HIS A 57 -10.96 -1.21 -9.41
N TYR A 58 -10.98 0.04 -8.92
CA TYR A 58 -9.96 0.48 -7.97
C TYR A 58 -10.29 -0.03 -6.56
N GLU A 59 -9.57 -1.06 -6.13
CA GLU A 59 -9.65 -1.56 -4.77
C GLU A 59 -8.71 -0.76 -3.85
N PRO A 60 -9.21 -0.21 -2.74
CA PRO A 60 -8.35 0.49 -1.79
C PRO A 60 -7.33 -0.49 -1.17
N LEU A 61 -6.05 -0.13 -1.26
CA LEU A 61 -4.94 -0.94 -0.74
C LEU A 61 -4.69 -0.69 0.75
N THR A 62 -4.82 0.57 1.17
CA THR A 62 -4.54 1.03 2.52
C THR A 62 -5.66 1.91 3.05
N LEU A 63 -5.64 2.20 4.34
CA LEU A 63 -6.50 3.16 5.02
C LEU A 63 -5.60 4.13 5.78
N ARG A 64 -5.78 5.44 5.60
CA ARG A 64 -5.04 6.42 6.41
C ARG A 64 -5.52 6.34 7.86
N VAL A 65 -4.60 6.11 8.80
CA VAL A 65 -4.88 6.12 10.24
C VAL A 65 -4.63 7.51 10.81
N THR A 66 -3.53 8.15 10.42
CA THR A 66 -3.20 9.54 10.74
C THR A 66 -2.27 10.11 9.67
N GLN A 67 -1.83 11.36 9.79
CA GLN A 67 -0.95 11.97 8.81
C GLN A 67 0.35 11.18 8.60
N GLY A 68 0.55 10.71 7.36
CA GLY A 68 1.72 9.94 6.99
C GLY A 68 1.74 8.50 7.53
N VAL A 69 0.65 8.00 8.09
CA VAL A 69 0.53 6.64 8.65
C VAL A 69 -0.66 5.94 8.05
N TYR A 70 -0.41 4.77 7.45
CA TYR A 70 -1.37 4.02 6.67
C TYR A 70 -1.44 2.59 7.18
N ARG A 71 -2.64 2.01 7.20
CA ARG A 71 -2.87 0.61 7.51
C ARG A 71 -3.21 -0.14 6.22
N VAL A 72 -2.44 -1.17 5.89
CA VAL A 72 -2.72 -2.06 4.76
C VAL A 72 -3.98 -2.87 5.07
N LEU A 73 -4.90 -2.97 4.10
CA LEU A 73 -6.13 -3.72 4.29
C LEU A 73 -5.82 -5.24 4.34
N PRO A 74 -6.32 -5.97 5.35
CA PRO A 74 -6.00 -7.39 5.53
C PRO A 74 -6.37 -8.27 4.34
N ASN A 75 -7.50 -8.01 3.68
CA ASN A 75 -7.98 -8.79 2.53
C ASN A 75 -7.01 -8.72 1.34
N VAL A 76 -6.34 -7.57 1.15
CA VAL A 76 -5.40 -7.41 0.04
C VAL A 76 -4.09 -8.17 0.31
N LEU A 77 -3.65 -8.20 1.57
CA LEU A 77 -2.52 -9.04 1.99
C LEU A 77 -2.85 -10.52 1.86
N GLU A 78 -4.03 -10.95 2.31
CA GLU A 78 -4.47 -12.34 2.18
C GLU A 78 -4.48 -12.78 0.71
N ALA A 79 -5.06 -11.96 -0.19
CA ALA A 79 -5.08 -12.25 -1.63
C ALA A 79 -3.67 -12.39 -2.21
N ARG A 80 -2.73 -11.54 -1.79
CA ARG A 80 -1.33 -11.64 -2.22
C ARG A 80 -0.64 -12.88 -1.64
N MET A 81 -0.87 -13.20 -0.37
CA MET A 81 -0.33 -14.40 0.27
C MET A 81 -0.81 -15.68 -0.42
N ARG A 82 -2.10 -15.76 -0.80
CA ARG A 82 -2.64 -16.87 -1.60
C ARG A 82 -1.98 -16.97 -2.97
N THR A 83 -1.81 -15.84 -3.65
CA THR A 83 -1.10 -15.78 -4.95
C THR A 83 0.35 -16.25 -4.82
N ARG A 84 0.98 -16.04 -3.66
CA ARG A 84 2.33 -16.51 -3.33
C ARG A 84 2.39 -17.94 -2.78
N GLY A 85 1.26 -18.62 -2.58
CA GLY A 85 1.20 -19.96 -2.00
C GLY A 85 1.60 -20.02 -0.52
N LEU A 86 1.41 -18.93 0.23
CA LEU A 86 1.70 -18.84 1.67
C LEU A 86 0.48 -19.16 2.55
N LEU A 87 -0.71 -19.22 1.94
CA LEU A 87 -2.03 -19.50 2.54
C LEU A 87 -2.91 -20.31 1.57
#